data_AF-A0A3D5MP84-F1
#
_entry.id   AF-A0A3D5MP84-F1
#
_cell.length_a   1.000
_cell.length_b   1.000
_cell.length_c   1.000
_cell.angle_alpha   90.00
_cell.angle_beta   90.00
_cell.angle_gamma   90.00
#
_symmetry.space_group_name_H-M   'P 1'
#
loop_
_entity.id
_entity.type
_entity.pdbx_description
1 polymer ?
#
loop_
_entity_poly.entity_id
_entity_poly.type
_entity_poly.pdbx_seq_one_letter_code
_entity_poly.pdbx_strand_id
1 'polypeptide(L)'
;MTTGDVKDPGLAPAGERRIAWAWADMPVLRSIRERWASEKPLAGFRVAACLHVTAETANLVLTLKEGGAEVALCASNPLSTQDDVAAALAVTYGLPTFAVRGEDAGTYYRHIAAVLDTRPDFTMDDGADLVSTLHQERPELIAGPEALASPPGGGVRAGTEETTTGVIRLRAMAADGALRYPVVAVNDARTKHWFDNRYGTGQSTLDGLLRATNRLLAGSVFVVVGYGWVGRGIAARAAGMGARVCVVEADPLRALEAAMDGFLATDMDEAAGLGDFFVTATGNRHVIDRAHFERMKDGAILANAGHFNVEINIPALAALAVSTREARPGVVEYVLPGGRRLYLVAEGRLVNLAAAEGHPAAVMDMSFAN
;
A
#
# COMPACT_ATOMS: atom_id res chain seq x y z
N MET A 1 -13.48 -27.20 -2.57
CA MET A 1 -12.25 -27.12 -1.77
C MET A 1 -11.65 -25.76 -2.05
N THR A 2 -11.34 -24.97 -1.02
CA THR A 2 -10.75 -23.64 -1.17
C THR A 2 -9.28 -23.75 -1.54
N THR A 3 -8.83 -23.03 -2.58
CA THR A 3 -7.41 -22.97 -2.92
C THR A 3 -6.75 -21.84 -2.11
N GLY A 4 -6.50 -22.06 -0.82
CA GLY A 4 -5.79 -21.11 0.04
C GLY A 4 -6.40 -20.88 1.42
N ASP A 5 -5.92 -19.85 2.11
CA ASP A 5 -6.34 -19.42 3.45
C ASP A 5 -7.02 -18.05 3.37
N VAL A 6 -8.34 -18.04 3.55
CA VAL A 6 -9.20 -16.86 3.43
C VAL A 6 -10.22 -16.88 4.55
N LYS A 7 -10.65 -15.69 4.98
CA LYS A 7 -11.46 -15.53 6.20
C LYS A 7 -12.79 -16.26 6.19
N ASP A 8 -13.55 -16.10 5.10
CA ASP A 8 -14.85 -16.71 4.93
C ASP A 8 -15.12 -17.00 3.44
N PRO A 9 -15.05 -18.26 3.01
CA PRO A 9 -15.38 -18.68 1.64
C PRO A 9 -16.78 -18.26 1.18
N GLY A 10 -17.73 -18.06 2.10
CA GLY A 10 -19.10 -17.65 1.80
C GLY A 10 -19.22 -16.23 1.22
N LEU A 11 -18.16 -15.42 1.32
CA LEU A 11 -18.12 -14.06 0.77
C LEU A 11 -17.86 -14.01 -0.74
N ALA A 12 -17.51 -15.13 -1.37
CA ALA A 12 -17.12 -15.20 -2.77
C ALA A 12 -18.13 -14.55 -3.75
N PRO A 13 -19.46 -14.74 -3.64
CA PRO A 13 -20.40 -14.06 -4.54
C PRO A 13 -20.38 -12.54 -4.43
N ALA A 14 -20.11 -11.98 -3.24
CA ALA A 14 -19.94 -10.53 -3.07
C ALA A 14 -18.64 -10.04 -3.70
N GLY A 15 -17.55 -10.80 -3.50
CA GLY A 15 -16.27 -10.51 -4.13
C GLY A 15 -16.34 -10.52 -5.65
N GLU A 16 -17.02 -11.49 -6.27
CA GLU A 16 -17.21 -11.53 -7.72
C GLU A 16 -17.87 -10.25 -8.25
N ARG A 17 -18.90 -9.76 -7.57
CA ARG A 17 -19.55 -8.49 -7.95
C ARG A 17 -18.62 -7.30 -7.80
N ARG A 18 -17.80 -7.26 -6.74
CA ARG A 18 -16.82 -6.18 -6.54
C ARG A 18 -15.71 -6.21 -7.59
N ILE A 19 -15.18 -7.40 -7.90
CA ILE A 19 -14.18 -7.60 -8.96
C ILE A 19 -14.74 -7.13 -10.32
N ALA A 20 -15.98 -7.52 -10.64
CA ALA A 20 -16.64 -7.10 -11.86
C ALA A 20 -16.90 -5.58 -11.92
N TRP A 21 -17.21 -4.95 -10.78
CA TRP A 21 -17.35 -3.50 -10.68
C TRP A 21 -16.04 -2.78 -11.01
N ALA A 22 -14.92 -3.19 -10.38
CA ALA A 22 -13.62 -2.62 -10.68
C ALA A 22 -13.24 -2.84 -12.16
N TRP A 23 -13.49 -4.03 -12.71
CA TRP A 23 -13.18 -4.37 -14.10
C TRP A 23 -13.83 -3.44 -15.13
N ALA A 24 -14.99 -2.88 -14.81
CA ALA A 24 -15.69 -1.96 -15.70
C ALA A 24 -14.86 -0.71 -16.02
N ASP A 25 -13.99 -0.29 -15.08
CA ASP A 25 -13.15 0.91 -15.14
C ASP A 25 -11.65 0.57 -15.29
N MET A 26 -11.33 -0.61 -15.83
CA MET A 26 -9.96 -1.06 -16.12
C MET A 26 -9.73 -1.39 -17.63
N PRO A 27 -9.89 -0.41 -18.54
CA PRO A 27 -9.80 -0.64 -19.98
C PRO A 27 -8.40 -1.05 -20.49
N VAL A 28 -7.32 -0.61 -19.84
CA VAL A 28 -5.95 -0.92 -20.27
C VAL A 28 -5.64 -2.39 -20.00
N LEU A 29 -5.86 -2.88 -18.77
CA LEU A 29 -5.74 -4.30 -18.46
C LEU A 29 -6.65 -5.16 -19.32
N ARG A 30 -7.86 -4.67 -19.63
CA ARG A 30 -8.78 -5.36 -20.55
C ARG A 30 -8.14 -5.61 -21.90
N SER A 31 -7.53 -4.57 -22.50
CA SER A 31 -6.84 -4.73 -23.79
C SER A 31 -5.69 -5.73 -23.72
N ILE A 32 -4.94 -5.76 -22.60
CA ILE A 32 -3.85 -6.72 -22.38
C ILE A 32 -4.41 -8.14 -22.26
N ARG A 33 -5.46 -8.32 -21.44
CA ARG A 33 -6.10 -9.61 -21.18
C ARG A 33 -6.70 -10.20 -22.45
N GLU A 34 -7.38 -9.41 -23.27
CA GLU A 34 -7.96 -9.84 -24.55
C GLU A 34 -6.87 -10.36 -25.50
N ARG A 35 -5.75 -9.64 -25.61
CA ARG A 35 -4.60 -10.08 -26.40
C ARG A 35 -3.99 -11.37 -25.83
N TRP A 36 -3.72 -11.39 -24.52
CA TRP A 36 -3.05 -12.50 -23.83
C TRP A 36 -3.89 -13.78 -23.74
N ALA A 37 -5.22 -13.67 -23.85
CA ALA A 37 -6.09 -14.83 -23.97
C ALA A 37 -5.75 -15.71 -25.19
N SER A 38 -5.20 -15.11 -26.26
CA SER A 38 -4.75 -15.84 -27.46
C SER A 38 -3.26 -16.17 -27.43
N GLU A 39 -2.41 -15.22 -27.01
CA GLU A 39 -0.95 -15.36 -27.05
C GLU A 39 -0.40 -16.29 -25.96
N LYS A 40 -1.10 -16.38 -24.82
CA LYS A 40 -0.68 -17.11 -23.61
C LYS A 40 0.83 -16.92 -23.29
N PRO A 41 1.33 -15.67 -23.20
CA PRO A 41 2.77 -15.41 -23.12
C PRO A 41 3.42 -15.91 -21.83
N LEU A 42 2.61 -16.21 -20.80
CA LEU A 42 3.06 -16.70 -19.50
C LEU A 42 2.79 -18.20 -19.32
N ALA A 43 2.47 -18.92 -20.39
CA ALA A 43 2.18 -20.36 -20.33
C ALA A 43 3.29 -21.15 -19.63
N GLY A 44 2.91 -21.85 -18.56
CA GLY A 44 3.80 -22.72 -17.78
C GLY A 44 4.65 -21.99 -16.73
N PHE A 45 4.64 -20.66 -16.69
CA PHE A 45 5.34 -19.89 -15.66
C PHE A 45 4.50 -19.77 -14.39
N ARG A 46 5.19 -19.80 -13.25
CA ARG A 46 4.60 -19.57 -11.93
C ARG A 46 4.94 -18.19 -11.39
N VAL A 47 3.95 -17.49 -10.85
CA VAL A 47 4.10 -16.15 -10.26
C VAL A 47 3.67 -16.20 -8.81
N ALA A 48 4.58 -15.82 -7.91
CA ALA A 48 4.24 -15.49 -6.53
C ALA A 48 4.04 -13.97 -6.43
N ALA A 49 2.83 -13.54 -6.07
CA ALA A 49 2.46 -12.16 -5.92
C ALA A 49 2.22 -11.83 -4.44
N CYS A 50 2.84 -10.75 -3.95
CA CYS A 50 2.63 -10.18 -2.63
C CYS A 50 2.19 -8.74 -2.81
N LEU A 51 0.87 -8.52 -2.82
CA LEU A 51 0.22 -7.24 -3.16
C LEU A 51 -0.96 -6.99 -2.21
N HIS A 52 -1.51 -5.79 -2.21
CA HIS A 52 -2.79 -5.54 -1.54
C HIS A 52 -3.90 -6.38 -2.20
N VAL A 53 -4.60 -7.24 -1.44
CA VAL A 53 -5.65 -8.11 -2.00
C VAL A 53 -6.96 -7.33 -2.11
N THR A 54 -7.10 -6.60 -3.23
CA THR A 54 -8.28 -5.78 -3.59
C THR A 54 -8.90 -6.22 -4.90
N ALA A 55 -10.07 -5.68 -5.25
CA ALA A 55 -10.76 -5.98 -6.50
C ALA A 55 -9.93 -5.63 -7.76
N GLU A 56 -9.10 -4.59 -7.68
CA GLU A 56 -8.18 -4.20 -8.73
C GLU A 56 -7.08 -5.26 -8.89
N THR A 57 -6.45 -5.69 -7.78
CA THR A 57 -5.42 -6.75 -7.79
C THR A 57 -5.98 -8.06 -8.30
N ALA A 58 -7.23 -8.39 -7.95
CA ALA A 58 -7.92 -9.56 -8.49
C ALA A 58 -7.97 -9.52 -10.03
N ASN A 59 -8.27 -8.36 -10.62
CA ASN A 59 -8.28 -8.21 -12.08
C ASN A 59 -6.88 -8.33 -12.70
N LEU A 60 -5.83 -7.88 -12.02
CA LEU A 60 -4.43 -8.12 -12.41
C LEU A 60 -4.11 -9.62 -12.41
N VAL A 61 -4.29 -10.33 -11.29
CA VAL A 61 -3.91 -11.75 -11.20
C VAL A 61 -4.75 -12.64 -12.11
N LEU A 62 -6.02 -12.28 -12.36
CA LEU A 62 -6.85 -12.95 -13.36
C LEU A 62 -6.37 -12.69 -14.79
N THR A 63 -5.80 -11.52 -15.06
CA THR A 63 -5.17 -11.20 -16.37
C THR A 63 -3.88 -12.01 -16.57
N LEU A 64 -3.05 -12.14 -15.52
CA LEU A 64 -1.86 -13.02 -15.54
C LEU A 64 -2.26 -14.49 -15.78
N LYS A 65 -3.27 -14.98 -15.08
CA LYS A 65 -3.83 -16.32 -15.26
C LYS A 65 -4.38 -16.53 -16.68
N GLU A 66 -5.07 -15.53 -17.22
CA GLU A 66 -5.52 -15.55 -18.62
C GLU A 66 -4.34 -15.56 -19.59
N GLY A 67 -3.21 -14.96 -19.24
CA GLY A 67 -1.95 -15.07 -19.98
C GLY A 67 -1.26 -16.43 -19.90
N GLY A 68 -1.82 -17.40 -19.15
CA GLY A 68 -1.29 -18.76 -19.02
C GLY A 68 -0.42 -19.01 -17.78
N ALA A 69 -0.25 -18.01 -16.91
CA ALA A 69 0.50 -18.17 -15.68
C ALA A 69 -0.27 -18.98 -14.62
N GLU A 70 0.46 -19.73 -13.82
CA GLU A 70 0.01 -20.21 -12.51
C GLU A 70 0.34 -19.16 -11.46
N VAL A 71 -0.67 -18.55 -10.84
CA VAL A 71 -0.47 -17.41 -9.92
C VAL A 71 -0.89 -17.81 -8.51
N ALA A 72 -0.06 -17.47 -7.53
CA ALA A 72 -0.39 -17.53 -6.12
C ALA A 72 -0.24 -16.14 -5.48
N LEU A 73 -1.21 -15.74 -4.67
CA LEU A 73 -1.33 -14.38 -4.13
C LEU A 73 -1.35 -14.39 -2.59
N CYS A 74 -0.56 -13.52 -1.97
CA CYS A 74 -0.67 -13.16 -0.56
C CYS A 74 -0.75 -11.64 -0.36
N ALA A 75 -1.17 -11.22 0.83
CA ALA A 75 -1.27 -9.81 1.17
C ALA A 75 0.10 -9.17 1.42
N SER A 76 0.31 -7.95 0.92
CA SER A 76 1.47 -7.11 1.27
C SER A 76 1.26 -6.29 2.55
N ASN A 77 0.02 -6.15 3.02
CA ASN A 77 -0.29 -5.42 4.25
C ASN A 77 -1.45 -6.07 5.03
N PRO A 78 -1.31 -6.31 6.35
CA PRO A 78 -2.30 -7.00 7.17
C PRO A 78 -3.71 -6.38 7.15
N LEU A 79 -3.82 -5.06 6.96
CA LEU A 79 -5.10 -4.36 7.01
C LEU A 79 -5.70 -4.04 5.64
N SER A 80 -5.02 -4.43 4.55
CA SER A 80 -5.43 -4.03 3.19
C SER A 80 -6.40 -5.00 2.52
N THR A 81 -6.44 -6.25 2.95
CA THR A 81 -7.26 -7.30 2.34
C THR A 81 -8.75 -6.93 2.34
N GLN A 82 -9.39 -7.13 1.19
CA GLN A 82 -10.84 -7.17 1.03
C GLN A 82 -11.26 -8.64 1.11
N ASP A 83 -11.77 -9.07 2.26
CA ASP A 83 -12.04 -10.49 2.55
C ASP A 83 -12.99 -11.15 1.55
N ASP A 84 -13.94 -10.38 0.99
CA ASP A 84 -14.84 -10.83 -0.06
C ASP A 84 -14.12 -11.12 -1.38
N VAL A 85 -13.16 -10.27 -1.76
CA VAL A 85 -12.31 -10.48 -2.94
C VAL A 85 -11.39 -11.69 -2.77
N ALA A 86 -10.74 -11.83 -1.61
CA ALA A 86 -9.90 -12.98 -1.31
C ALA A 86 -10.70 -14.28 -1.42
N ALA A 87 -11.92 -14.31 -0.86
CA ALA A 87 -12.83 -15.45 -0.99
C ALA A 87 -13.20 -15.75 -2.45
N ALA A 88 -13.52 -14.73 -3.25
CA ALA A 88 -13.85 -14.92 -4.67
C ALA A 88 -12.68 -15.52 -5.46
N LEU A 89 -11.46 -15.00 -5.27
CA LEU A 89 -10.25 -15.53 -5.91
C LEU A 89 -10.03 -17.01 -5.56
N ALA A 90 -10.13 -17.37 -4.28
CA ALA A 90 -9.86 -18.74 -3.82
C ALA A 90 -10.98 -19.75 -4.14
N VAL A 91 -12.25 -19.32 -4.17
CA VAL A 91 -13.41 -20.22 -4.29
C VAL A 91 -13.95 -20.24 -5.72
N THR A 92 -14.24 -19.07 -6.29
CA THR A 92 -14.86 -18.97 -7.62
C THR A 92 -13.81 -19.13 -8.71
N TYR A 93 -12.69 -18.39 -8.59
CA TYR A 93 -11.68 -18.37 -9.65
C TYR A 93 -10.62 -19.47 -9.50
N GLY A 94 -10.61 -20.21 -8.38
CA GLY A 94 -9.64 -21.27 -8.10
C GLY A 94 -8.19 -20.78 -8.20
N LEU A 95 -7.92 -19.57 -7.70
CA LEU A 95 -6.59 -18.97 -7.65
C LEU A 95 -6.06 -19.09 -6.21
N PRO A 96 -4.91 -19.78 -5.99
CA PRO A 96 -4.26 -19.89 -4.68
C PRO A 96 -4.11 -18.53 -3.99
N THR A 97 -4.91 -18.26 -2.95
CA THR A 97 -4.95 -16.97 -2.27
C THR A 97 -4.82 -17.14 -0.76
N PHE A 98 -3.83 -16.48 -0.17
CA PHE A 98 -3.51 -16.54 1.25
C PHE A 98 -3.55 -15.11 1.81
N ALA A 99 -4.74 -14.69 2.22
CA ALA A 99 -4.96 -13.33 2.68
C ALA A 99 -6.26 -13.21 3.50
N VAL A 100 -6.15 -12.54 4.64
CA VAL A 100 -7.19 -12.25 5.62
C VAL A 100 -6.98 -10.82 6.11
N ARG A 101 -8.06 -10.04 6.23
CA ARG A 101 -7.97 -8.71 6.83
C ARG A 101 -7.78 -8.81 8.34
N GLY A 102 -6.73 -8.18 8.85
CA GLY A 102 -6.38 -8.15 10.27
C GLY A 102 -5.44 -9.27 10.69
N GLU A 103 -4.56 -9.73 9.80
CA GLU A 103 -3.57 -10.76 10.12
C GLU A 103 -2.59 -10.34 11.22
N ASP A 104 -2.27 -11.27 12.10
CA ASP A 104 -1.08 -11.16 12.94
C ASP A 104 0.21 -11.39 12.13
N ALA A 105 1.34 -10.97 12.67
CA ALA A 105 2.64 -11.09 12.00
C ALA A 105 3.00 -12.53 11.64
N GLY A 106 2.66 -13.50 12.49
CA GLY A 106 2.94 -14.92 12.21
C GLY A 106 2.12 -15.43 11.04
N THR A 107 0.85 -15.05 10.95
CA THR A 107 -0.03 -15.40 9.82
C THR A 107 0.46 -14.77 8.52
N TYR A 108 0.80 -13.48 8.55
CA TYR A 108 1.34 -12.75 7.40
C TYR A 108 2.56 -13.44 6.77
N TYR A 109 3.58 -13.77 7.55
CA TYR A 109 4.78 -14.45 7.01
C TYR A 109 4.52 -15.91 6.61
N ARG A 110 3.57 -16.62 7.25
CA ARG A 110 3.15 -17.94 6.77
C ARG A 110 2.51 -17.87 5.39
N HIS A 111 1.75 -16.82 5.10
CA HIS A 111 1.15 -16.61 3.77
C HIS A 111 2.20 -16.29 2.70
N ILE A 112 3.21 -15.48 3.03
CA ILE A 112 4.38 -15.26 2.15
C ILE A 112 5.10 -16.58 1.87
N ALA A 113 5.35 -17.40 2.89
CA ALA A 113 5.97 -18.72 2.71
C ALA A 113 5.11 -19.64 1.82
N ALA A 114 3.78 -19.61 1.97
CA ALA A 114 2.86 -20.43 1.18
C ALA A 114 2.91 -20.09 -0.32
N VAL A 115 3.01 -18.81 -0.70
CA VAL A 115 3.17 -18.45 -2.12
C VAL A 115 4.56 -18.84 -2.66
N LEU A 116 5.61 -18.78 -1.84
CA LEU A 116 6.95 -19.26 -2.20
C LEU A 116 7.01 -20.79 -2.39
N ASP A 117 6.23 -21.55 -1.62
CA ASP A 117 6.16 -23.02 -1.72
C ASP A 117 5.58 -23.50 -3.06
N THR A 118 4.95 -22.62 -3.83
CA THR A 118 4.58 -22.90 -5.22
C THR A 118 5.80 -23.02 -6.15
N ARG A 119 7.00 -22.70 -5.66
CA ARG A 119 8.27 -22.66 -6.40
C ARG A 119 8.16 -21.74 -7.63
N PRO A 120 7.88 -20.44 -7.43
CA PRO A 120 7.63 -19.50 -8.51
C PRO A 120 8.84 -19.34 -9.43
N ASP A 121 8.57 -18.96 -10.68
CA ASP A 121 9.57 -18.45 -11.62
C ASP A 121 9.75 -16.94 -11.45
N PHE A 122 8.68 -16.22 -11.10
CA PHE A 122 8.70 -14.76 -10.94
C PHE A 122 8.11 -14.32 -9.60
N THR A 123 8.67 -13.25 -9.03
CA THR A 123 8.07 -12.52 -7.90
C THR A 123 7.43 -11.22 -8.38
N MET A 124 6.27 -10.89 -7.84
CA MET A 124 5.60 -9.60 -8.02
C MET A 124 5.33 -9.01 -6.65
N ASP A 125 6.00 -7.91 -6.30
CA ASP A 125 6.06 -7.44 -4.91
C ASP A 125 5.63 -5.97 -4.77
N ASP A 126 5.05 -5.66 -3.62
CA ASP A 126 4.67 -4.33 -3.15
C ASP A 126 5.23 -4.18 -1.75
N GLY A 127 6.37 -3.49 -1.64
CA GLY A 127 7.04 -3.21 -0.37
C GLY A 127 8.33 -4.01 -0.12
N ALA A 128 8.68 -4.93 -1.01
CA ALA A 128 9.85 -5.80 -0.98
C ALA A 128 9.86 -6.90 0.10
N ASP A 129 8.74 -7.23 0.73
CA ASP A 129 8.71 -8.22 1.82
C ASP A 129 8.75 -9.67 1.29
N LEU A 130 8.15 -9.96 0.14
CA LEU A 130 8.29 -11.26 -0.52
C LEU A 130 9.73 -11.48 -1.00
N VAL A 131 10.33 -10.49 -1.66
CA VAL A 131 11.71 -10.57 -2.13
C VAL A 131 12.69 -10.67 -0.96
N SER A 132 12.46 -9.91 0.13
CA SER A 132 13.30 -9.98 1.33
C SER A 132 13.22 -11.36 1.99
N THR A 133 12.02 -11.90 2.16
CA THR A 133 11.80 -13.24 2.73
C THR A 133 12.46 -14.32 1.88
N LEU A 134 12.31 -14.24 0.55
CA LEU A 134 12.96 -15.14 -0.40
C LEU A 134 14.50 -15.14 -0.25
N HIS A 135 15.13 -13.97 -0.13
CA HIS A 135 16.58 -13.88 0.01
C HIS A 135 17.10 -14.34 1.37
N GLN A 136 16.33 -14.13 2.45
CA GLN A 136 16.76 -14.43 3.81
C GLN A 136 16.47 -15.87 4.20
N GLU A 137 15.29 -16.38 3.86
CA GLU A 137 14.76 -17.64 4.39
C GLU A 137 14.71 -18.75 3.34
N ARG A 138 14.51 -18.39 2.05
CA ARG A 138 14.33 -19.36 0.96
C ARG A 138 15.31 -19.19 -0.21
N PRO A 139 16.61 -18.91 0.03
CA PRO A 139 17.56 -18.62 -1.05
C PRO A 139 17.74 -19.78 -2.03
N GLU A 140 17.40 -21.00 -1.66
CA GLU A 140 17.42 -22.19 -2.52
C GLU A 140 16.37 -22.15 -3.64
N LEU A 141 15.36 -21.28 -3.53
CA LEU A 141 14.39 -21.04 -4.58
C LEU A 141 14.88 -20.02 -5.61
N ILE A 142 16.05 -19.40 -5.45
CA ILE A 142 16.56 -18.41 -6.42
C ILE A 142 17.40 -19.13 -7.48
N ALA A 143 16.95 -19.05 -8.73
CA ALA A 143 17.69 -19.58 -9.88
C ALA A 143 18.66 -18.55 -10.49
N GLY A 144 18.40 -17.26 -10.28
CA GLY A 144 19.26 -16.17 -10.75
C GLY A 144 19.00 -15.74 -12.20
N PRO A 145 19.72 -14.72 -12.68
CA PRO A 145 19.53 -14.15 -14.01
C PRO A 145 19.82 -15.14 -15.15
N GLU A 146 20.67 -16.14 -14.92
CA GLU A 146 21.01 -17.16 -15.93
C GLU A 146 19.79 -17.98 -16.35
N ALA A 147 18.79 -18.09 -15.47
CA ALA A 147 17.56 -18.81 -15.73
C ALA A 147 16.55 -18.03 -16.61
N LEU A 148 16.80 -16.75 -16.94
CA LEU A 148 15.88 -15.95 -17.78
C LEU A 148 15.58 -16.58 -19.14
N ALA A 149 16.59 -17.18 -19.79
CA ALA A 149 16.44 -17.83 -21.09
C ALA A 149 15.99 -19.30 -21.01
N SER A 150 15.91 -19.86 -19.79
CA SER A 150 15.50 -21.25 -19.59
C SER A 150 13.98 -21.41 -19.74
N PRO A 151 13.47 -22.60 -20.10
CA PRO A 151 12.03 -22.84 -20.06
C PRO A 151 11.45 -22.66 -18.64
N PRO A 152 10.12 -22.52 -18.50
CA PRO A 152 9.47 -22.54 -17.19
C PRO A 152 9.79 -23.84 -16.44
N GLY A 153 9.95 -23.76 -15.12
CA GLY A 153 10.36 -24.91 -14.32
C GLY A 153 10.48 -24.66 -12.82
N GLY A 154 10.21 -23.43 -12.38
CA GLY A 154 10.45 -22.97 -11.02
C GLY A 154 11.86 -22.50 -10.78
N GLY A 155 12.02 -21.82 -9.66
CA GLY A 155 13.24 -21.10 -9.35
C GLY A 155 13.12 -19.67 -9.85
N VAL A 156 13.22 -18.73 -8.92
CA VAL A 156 13.02 -17.31 -9.17
C VAL A 156 14.14 -16.78 -10.05
N ARG A 157 13.74 -16.26 -11.21
CA ARG A 157 14.65 -15.75 -12.25
C ARG A 157 14.56 -14.24 -12.44
N ALA A 158 13.44 -13.64 -12.06
CA ALA A 158 13.23 -12.19 -12.10
C ALA A 158 12.05 -11.79 -11.20
N GLY A 159 11.88 -10.47 -10.99
CA GLY A 159 10.67 -9.96 -10.37
C GLY A 159 10.31 -8.53 -10.74
N THR A 160 9.24 -8.04 -10.13
CA THR A 160 8.78 -6.65 -10.23
C THR A 160 8.56 -6.06 -8.83
N GLU A 161 8.72 -4.74 -8.69
CA GLU A 161 8.42 -4.01 -7.46
C GLU A 161 7.65 -2.72 -7.76
N GLU A 162 6.50 -2.58 -7.10
CA GLU A 162 5.52 -1.54 -7.39
C GLU A 162 5.73 -0.24 -6.59
N THR A 163 6.39 -0.29 -5.43
CA THR A 163 6.43 0.86 -4.51
C THR A 163 7.75 1.61 -4.51
N THR A 164 7.69 2.89 -4.12
CA THR A 164 8.90 3.69 -3.93
C THR A 164 9.78 3.10 -2.83
N THR A 165 9.19 2.67 -1.72
CA THR A 165 9.93 2.10 -0.58
C THR A 165 10.60 0.77 -0.94
N GLY A 166 9.88 -0.13 -1.61
CA GLY A 166 10.45 -1.39 -2.07
C GLY A 166 11.57 -1.17 -3.09
N VAL A 167 11.39 -0.26 -4.06
CA VAL A 167 12.46 0.08 -5.03
C VAL A 167 13.72 0.61 -4.32
N ILE A 168 13.57 1.46 -3.30
CA ILE A 168 14.72 1.95 -2.52
C ILE A 168 15.44 0.79 -1.82
N ARG A 169 14.70 -0.13 -1.18
CA ARG A 169 15.27 -1.32 -0.51
C ARG A 169 16.02 -2.20 -1.51
N LEU A 170 15.42 -2.49 -2.66
CA LEU A 170 16.00 -3.37 -3.67
C LEU A 170 17.20 -2.74 -4.38
N ARG A 171 17.20 -1.42 -4.60
CA ARG A 171 18.39 -0.69 -5.09
C ARG A 171 19.55 -0.75 -4.09
N ALA A 172 19.28 -0.64 -2.79
CA ALA A 172 20.30 -0.82 -1.76
C ALA A 172 20.87 -2.25 -1.78
N MET A 173 19.99 -3.27 -1.83
CA MET A 173 20.42 -4.67 -1.98
C MET A 173 21.26 -4.89 -3.25
N ALA A 174 20.91 -4.26 -4.37
CA ALA A 174 21.67 -4.36 -5.60
C ALA A 174 23.05 -3.69 -5.49
N ALA A 175 23.12 -2.50 -4.89
CA ALA A 175 24.38 -1.80 -4.64
C ALA A 175 25.32 -2.61 -3.72
N ASP A 176 24.76 -3.35 -2.77
CA ASP A 176 25.49 -4.23 -1.86
C ASP A 176 25.82 -5.61 -2.47
N GLY A 177 25.39 -5.89 -3.71
CA GLY A 177 25.55 -7.20 -4.36
C GLY A 177 24.72 -8.32 -3.72
N ALA A 178 23.76 -7.99 -2.86
CA ALA A 178 22.90 -8.93 -2.16
C ALA A 178 21.68 -9.37 -2.99
N LEU A 179 21.23 -8.56 -3.95
CA LEU A 179 20.12 -8.89 -4.84
C LEU A 179 20.58 -9.90 -5.90
N ARG A 180 19.98 -11.11 -5.89
CA ARG A 180 20.45 -12.27 -6.67
C ARG A 180 19.76 -12.47 -8.01
N TYR A 181 18.75 -11.67 -8.34
CA TYR A 181 18.04 -11.73 -9.62
C TYR A 181 17.54 -10.33 -10.02
N PRO A 182 17.31 -10.07 -11.32
CA PRO A 182 16.88 -8.76 -11.80
C PRO A 182 15.45 -8.43 -11.38
N VAL A 183 15.22 -7.18 -10.96
CA VAL A 183 13.90 -6.66 -10.63
C VAL A 183 13.57 -5.44 -11.49
N VAL A 184 12.40 -5.43 -12.10
CA VAL A 184 11.87 -4.25 -12.79
C VAL A 184 11.16 -3.35 -11.78
N ALA A 185 11.64 -2.11 -11.67
CA ALA A 185 11.05 -1.08 -10.83
C ALA A 185 9.82 -0.47 -11.52
N VAL A 186 8.66 -1.12 -11.38
CA VAL A 186 7.37 -0.65 -11.92
C VAL A 186 7.05 0.75 -11.39
N ASN A 187 7.44 1.05 -10.16
CA ASN A 187 7.29 2.39 -9.57
C ASN A 187 7.93 3.52 -10.38
N ASP A 188 8.97 3.25 -11.20
CA ASP A 188 9.64 4.28 -12.01
C ASP A 188 8.88 4.58 -13.32
N ALA A 189 7.92 3.74 -13.71
CA ALA A 189 7.07 4.00 -14.87
C ALA A 189 6.28 5.29 -14.64
N ARG A 190 6.31 6.23 -15.59
CA ARG A 190 5.64 7.54 -15.43
C ARG A 190 4.13 7.40 -15.25
N THR A 191 3.53 6.44 -15.95
CA THR A 191 2.12 6.02 -15.87
C THR A 191 1.75 5.46 -14.49
N LYS A 192 2.71 4.99 -13.70
CA LYS A 192 2.53 4.64 -12.29
C LYS A 192 2.87 5.84 -11.41
N HIS A 193 4.13 6.26 -11.41
CA HIS A 193 4.68 7.24 -10.47
C HIS A 193 3.95 8.59 -10.44
N TRP A 194 3.53 9.10 -11.60
CA TRP A 194 2.89 10.42 -11.70
C TRP A 194 1.37 10.36 -11.50
N PHE A 195 0.77 9.18 -11.70
CA PHE A 195 -0.68 9.00 -11.68
C PHE A 195 -1.17 8.37 -10.38
N ASP A 196 -0.71 7.16 -10.09
CA ASP A 196 -1.06 6.39 -8.90
C ASP A 196 -0.76 7.19 -7.62
N ASN A 197 0.53 7.51 -7.45
CA ASN A 197 1.02 8.16 -6.23
C ASN A 197 0.36 9.53 -6.01
N ARG A 198 -0.01 10.26 -7.08
CA ARG A 198 -0.57 11.62 -6.97
C ARG A 198 -2.09 11.65 -6.93
N TYR A 199 -2.73 11.04 -7.91
CA TYR A 199 -4.19 11.13 -8.09
C TYR A 199 -4.89 10.04 -7.28
N GLY A 200 -4.39 8.81 -7.33
CA GLY A 200 -4.90 7.68 -6.56
C GLY A 200 -4.74 7.89 -5.07
N THR A 201 -3.52 8.08 -4.59
CA THR A 201 -3.26 8.23 -3.16
C THR A 201 -3.89 9.50 -2.61
N GLY A 202 -3.84 10.60 -3.37
CA GLY A 202 -4.46 11.86 -2.98
C GLY A 202 -5.97 11.77 -2.74
N GLN A 203 -6.72 11.08 -3.60
CA GLN A 203 -8.16 10.89 -3.40
C GLN A 203 -8.45 9.90 -2.27
N SER A 204 -7.81 8.73 -2.32
CA SER A 204 -8.11 7.62 -1.42
C SER A 204 -7.68 7.85 0.04
N THR A 205 -6.63 8.66 0.27
CA THR A 205 -6.22 9.07 1.62
C THR A 205 -7.32 9.87 2.31
N LEU A 206 -7.94 10.79 1.57
CA LEU A 206 -9.02 11.63 2.08
C LEU A 206 -10.28 10.78 2.29
N ASP A 207 -10.58 9.83 1.40
CA ASP A 207 -11.66 8.85 1.59
C ASP A 207 -11.47 8.04 2.89
N GLY A 208 -10.26 7.48 3.10
CA GLY A 208 -9.91 6.75 4.33
C GLY A 208 -10.10 7.58 5.59
N LEU A 209 -9.62 8.82 5.59
CA LEU A 209 -9.80 9.74 6.71
C LEU A 209 -11.27 10.06 6.98
N LEU A 210 -12.06 10.32 5.94
CA LEU A 210 -13.47 10.67 6.06
C LEU A 210 -14.30 9.50 6.57
N ARG A 211 -14.10 8.28 6.04
CA ARG A 211 -14.77 7.07 6.51
C ARG A 211 -14.41 6.75 7.97
N ALA A 212 -13.13 6.83 8.31
CA ALA A 212 -12.65 6.54 9.66
C ALA A 212 -13.19 7.54 10.69
N THR A 213 -13.17 8.84 10.36
CA THR A 213 -13.32 9.90 11.37
C THR A 213 -14.67 10.61 11.34
N ASN A 214 -15.32 10.70 10.17
CA ASN A 214 -16.48 11.54 9.93
C ASN A 214 -16.29 13.00 10.40
N ARG A 215 -15.08 13.54 10.23
CA ARG A 215 -14.72 14.91 10.63
C ARG A 215 -14.75 15.85 9.44
N LEU A 216 -15.19 17.09 9.67
CA LEU A 216 -15.26 18.12 8.65
C LEU A 216 -13.86 18.66 8.33
N LEU A 217 -13.48 18.64 7.05
CA LEU A 217 -12.21 19.18 6.58
C LEU A 217 -12.27 20.70 6.32
N ALA A 218 -13.42 21.22 5.90
CA ALA A 218 -13.60 22.63 5.60
C ALA A 218 -13.29 23.50 6.84
N GLY A 219 -12.36 24.43 6.69
CA GLY A 219 -11.90 25.31 7.78
C GLY A 219 -10.86 24.70 8.72
N SER A 220 -10.57 23.41 8.62
CA SER A 220 -9.50 22.75 9.39
C SER A 220 -8.11 23.16 8.90
N VAL A 221 -7.10 23.02 9.75
CA VAL A 221 -5.69 23.04 9.35
C VAL A 221 -5.23 21.61 9.07
N PHE A 222 -4.88 21.34 7.82
CA PHE A 222 -4.48 20.01 7.36
C PHE A 222 -2.98 19.99 7.07
N VAL A 223 -2.21 19.30 7.93
CA VAL A 223 -0.76 19.19 7.83
C VAL A 223 -0.40 17.98 6.99
N VAL A 224 0.34 18.20 5.91
CA VAL A 224 0.92 17.16 5.06
C VAL A 224 2.43 17.14 5.31
N VAL A 225 2.94 16.00 5.79
CA VAL A 225 4.37 15.81 6.06
C VAL A 225 4.99 15.06 4.88
N GLY A 226 5.77 15.77 4.07
CA GLY A 226 6.32 15.32 2.79
C GLY A 226 5.56 15.89 1.58
N TYR A 227 6.29 16.35 0.55
CA TYR A 227 5.70 17.00 -0.64
C TYR A 227 6.21 16.39 -1.96
N GLY A 228 6.48 15.08 -1.92
CA GLY A 228 6.57 14.25 -3.12
C GLY A 228 5.21 14.09 -3.83
N TRP A 229 5.10 13.16 -4.78
CA TRP A 229 3.86 12.96 -5.53
C TRP A 229 2.65 12.63 -4.65
N VAL A 230 2.84 11.81 -3.62
CA VAL A 230 1.81 11.49 -2.62
C VAL A 230 1.36 12.74 -1.87
N GLY A 231 2.32 13.48 -1.29
CA GLY A 231 2.05 14.71 -0.56
C GLY A 231 1.32 15.77 -1.40
N ARG A 232 1.72 15.97 -2.66
CA ARG A 232 1.04 16.86 -3.61
C ARG A 232 -0.39 16.42 -3.89
N GLY A 233 -0.59 15.12 -4.03
CA GLY A 233 -1.92 14.52 -4.18
C GLY A 233 -2.83 14.91 -3.02
N ILE A 234 -2.38 14.60 -1.81
CA ILE A 234 -3.12 14.81 -0.55
C ILE A 234 -3.39 16.30 -0.33
N ALA A 235 -2.36 17.15 -0.44
CA ALA A 235 -2.47 18.60 -0.26
C ALA A 235 -3.53 19.21 -1.19
N ALA A 236 -3.49 18.87 -2.48
CA ALA A 236 -4.45 19.39 -3.45
C ALA A 236 -5.90 18.98 -3.12
N ARG A 237 -6.14 17.74 -2.66
CA ARG A 237 -7.50 17.27 -2.33
C ARG A 237 -7.99 17.86 -1.02
N ALA A 238 -7.15 17.93 0.01
CA ALA A 238 -7.48 18.58 1.26
C ALA A 238 -7.86 20.06 1.04
N ALA A 239 -7.07 20.79 0.25
CA ALA A 239 -7.37 22.17 -0.13
C ALA A 239 -8.68 22.29 -0.94
N GLY A 240 -8.90 21.39 -1.90
CA GLY A 240 -10.15 21.33 -2.67
C GLY A 240 -11.39 21.06 -1.82
N MET A 241 -11.23 20.45 -0.64
CA MET A 241 -12.28 20.24 0.36
C MET A 241 -12.39 21.37 1.40
N GLY A 242 -11.70 22.50 1.16
CA GLY A 242 -11.78 23.71 1.99
C GLY A 242 -10.88 23.70 3.22
N ALA A 243 -9.93 22.76 3.32
CA ALA A 243 -8.93 22.79 4.39
C ALA A 243 -7.83 23.83 4.11
N ARG A 244 -7.26 24.39 5.17
CA ARG A 244 -6.07 25.22 5.13
C ARG A 244 -4.85 24.31 5.21
N VAL A 245 -4.19 24.10 4.08
CA VAL A 245 -3.09 23.13 4.00
C VAL A 245 -1.77 23.74 4.45
N CYS A 246 -1.08 23.00 5.31
CA CYS A 246 0.27 23.25 5.78
C CYS A 246 1.15 22.09 5.32
N VAL A 247 2.33 22.37 4.79
CA VAL A 247 3.28 21.37 4.28
C VAL A 247 4.56 21.43 5.11
N VAL A 248 5.04 20.25 5.51
CA VAL A 248 6.35 20.07 6.15
C VAL A 248 7.25 19.33 5.17
N GLU A 249 8.37 19.92 4.78
CA GLU A 249 9.34 19.31 3.85
C GLU A 249 10.78 19.57 4.28
N ALA A 250 11.61 18.55 4.09
CA ALA A 250 13.06 18.62 4.26
C ALA A 250 13.76 19.08 2.97
N ASP A 251 13.19 18.81 1.79
CA ASP A 251 13.74 19.26 0.51
C ASP A 251 13.33 20.74 0.25
N PRO A 252 14.27 21.69 0.17
CA PRO A 252 13.96 23.10 0.01
C PRO A 252 13.30 23.44 -1.33
N LEU A 253 13.56 22.68 -2.40
CA LEU A 253 12.90 22.88 -3.68
C LEU A 253 11.43 22.46 -3.62
N ARG A 254 11.15 21.32 -2.98
CA ARG A 254 9.76 20.86 -2.78
C ARG A 254 8.99 21.76 -1.83
N ALA A 255 9.65 22.27 -0.78
CA ALA A 255 9.06 23.26 0.10
C ALA A 255 8.74 24.57 -0.65
N LEU A 256 9.64 25.03 -1.53
CA LEU A 256 9.39 26.18 -2.40
C LEU A 256 8.22 25.93 -3.35
N GLU A 257 8.14 24.74 -3.96
CA GLU A 257 6.99 24.38 -4.81
C GLU A 257 5.68 24.36 -4.03
N ALA A 258 5.66 23.83 -2.80
CA ALA A 258 4.48 23.86 -1.94
C ALA A 258 4.01 25.30 -1.67
N ALA A 259 4.95 26.22 -1.44
CA ALA A 259 4.64 27.64 -1.27
C ALA A 259 4.10 28.26 -2.58
N MET A 260 4.67 27.91 -3.73
CA MET A 260 4.19 28.37 -5.05
C MET A 260 2.80 27.81 -5.40
N ASP A 261 2.47 26.61 -4.93
CA ASP A 261 1.15 25.99 -5.03
C ASP A 261 0.13 26.59 -4.03
N GLY A 262 0.55 27.55 -3.20
CA GLY A 262 -0.30 28.31 -2.29
C GLY A 262 -0.46 27.71 -0.89
N PHE A 263 0.38 26.75 -0.52
CA PHE A 263 0.36 26.13 0.81
C PHE A 263 1.37 26.78 1.76
N LEU A 264 1.06 26.78 3.06
CA LEU A 264 2.02 27.21 4.07
C LEU A 264 3.11 26.13 4.19
N ALA A 265 4.34 26.41 3.74
CA ALA A 265 5.49 25.55 3.99
C ALA A 265 6.19 25.96 5.29
N THR A 266 6.28 25.06 6.28
CA THR A 266 6.93 25.31 7.57
C THR A 266 7.55 24.03 8.14
N ASP A 267 8.18 24.10 9.31
CA ASP A 267 8.71 22.97 10.05
C ASP A 267 7.63 22.24 10.87
N MET A 268 7.99 21.05 11.37
CA MET A 268 7.07 20.21 12.13
C MET A 268 6.75 20.79 13.51
N ASP A 269 7.64 21.59 14.10
CA ASP A 269 7.45 22.19 15.42
C ASP A 269 6.37 23.28 15.38
N GLU A 270 6.35 24.11 14.35
CA GLU A 270 5.29 25.08 14.11
C GLU A 270 4.00 24.37 13.71
N ALA A 271 4.05 23.47 12.72
CA ALA A 271 2.87 22.77 12.22
C ALA A 271 2.13 21.96 13.31
N ALA A 272 2.87 21.36 14.25
CA ALA A 272 2.30 20.59 15.36
C ALA A 272 1.30 21.41 16.21
N GLY A 273 1.58 22.68 16.47
CA GLY A 273 0.68 23.56 17.23
C GLY A 273 -0.53 24.05 16.44
N LEU A 274 -0.50 23.91 15.11
CA LEU A 274 -1.51 24.45 14.19
C LEU A 274 -2.47 23.38 13.66
N GLY A 275 -2.01 22.15 13.45
CA GLY A 275 -2.77 21.12 12.73
C GLY A 275 -3.95 20.53 13.50
N ASP A 276 -5.03 20.27 12.77
CA ASP A 276 -6.16 19.44 13.23
C ASP A 276 -6.06 18.03 12.62
N PHE A 277 -5.52 17.92 11.40
CA PHE A 277 -5.16 16.67 10.74
C PHE A 277 -3.68 16.65 10.39
N PHE A 278 -3.05 15.49 10.51
CA PHE A 278 -1.67 15.25 10.17
C PHE A 278 -1.59 13.97 9.33
N VAL A 279 -1.09 14.09 8.10
CA VAL A 279 -0.87 12.97 7.20
C VAL A 279 0.58 12.90 6.78
N THR A 280 1.24 11.78 7.11
CA THR A 280 2.62 11.52 6.72
C THR A 280 2.69 10.84 5.35
N ALA A 281 3.62 11.29 4.50
CA ALA A 281 3.79 10.83 3.12
C ALA A 281 5.27 10.92 2.69
N THR A 282 6.19 10.59 3.60
CA THR A 282 7.64 10.80 3.41
C THR A 282 8.41 9.54 3.02
N GLY A 283 7.90 8.36 3.37
CA GLY A 283 8.65 7.11 3.34
C GLY A 283 9.78 7.04 4.37
N ASN A 284 9.85 7.99 5.32
CA ASN A 284 10.92 8.09 6.31
C ASN A 284 10.39 7.88 7.73
N ARG A 285 11.26 7.43 8.64
CA ARG A 285 10.85 7.06 10.00
C ARG A 285 10.77 8.27 10.94
N HIS A 286 9.81 8.22 11.85
CA HIS A 286 9.65 9.14 12.97
C HIS A 286 9.61 10.62 12.56
N VAL A 287 8.99 10.92 11.41
CA VAL A 287 8.77 12.31 10.98
C VAL A 287 7.76 13.03 11.88
N ILE A 288 6.92 12.28 12.61
CA ILE A 288 6.18 12.77 13.76
C ILE A 288 6.65 12.02 15.02
N ASP A 289 7.21 12.74 15.99
CA ASP A 289 7.81 12.20 17.22
C ASP A 289 7.28 12.90 18.48
N ARG A 290 7.76 12.46 19.66
CA ARG A 290 7.38 12.91 21.01
C ARG A 290 7.20 14.42 21.14
N ALA A 291 8.19 15.21 20.69
CA ALA A 291 8.15 16.66 20.81
C ALA A 291 6.95 17.28 20.07
N HIS A 292 6.54 16.67 18.95
CA HIS A 292 5.39 17.14 18.17
C HIS A 292 4.08 16.78 18.87
N PHE A 293 3.94 15.55 19.39
CA PHE A 293 2.73 15.13 20.11
C PHE A 293 2.43 16.02 21.32
N GLU A 294 3.46 16.47 22.03
CA GLU A 294 3.31 17.36 23.20
C GLU A 294 2.79 18.76 22.85
N ARG A 295 2.94 19.18 21.58
CA ARG A 295 2.53 20.48 21.04
C ARG A 295 1.17 20.44 20.34
N MET A 296 0.67 19.26 19.99
CA MET A 296 -0.59 19.09 19.27
C MET A 296 -1.81 19.55 20.08
N LYS A 297 -2.81 20.05 19.35
CA LYS A 297 -4.12 20.42 19.88
C LYS A 297 -4.86 19.20 20.41
N ASP A 298 -5.78 19.43 21.34
CA ASP A 298 -6.76 18.41 21.70
C ASP A 298 -7.61 18.03 20.47
N GLY A 299 -7.71 16.74 20.23
CA GLY A 299 -8.48 16.16 19.14
C GLY A 299 -7.77 16.07 17.80
N ALA A 300 -6.46 16.33 17.73
CA ALA A 300 -5.69 16.17 16.51
C ALA A 300 -5.71 14.72 16.00
N ILE A 301 -5.80 14.57 14.67
CA ILE A 301 -5.92 13.28 13.99
C ILE A 301 -4.65 12.99 13.21
N LEU A 302 -4.07 11.83 13.46
CA LEU A 302 -2.84 11.33 12.89
C LEU A 302 -3.15 10.17 11.93
N ALA A 303 -2.64 10.25 10.71
CA ALA A 303 -2.72 9.19 9.73
C ALA A 303 -1.44 9.13 8.89
N ASN A 304 -1.24 7.99 8.22
CA ASN A 304 -0.08 7.74 7.39
C ASN A 304 -0.54 7.28 6.00
N ALA A 305 0.01 7.89 4.96
CA ALA A 305 -0.17 7.51 3.57
C ALA A 305 1.08 6.84 2.97
N GLY A 306 2.19 6.77 3.74
CA GLY A 306 3.37 6.00 3.38
C GLY A 306 3.22 4.52 3.65
N HIS A 307 4.09 3.71 3.04
CA HIS A 307 3.93 2.26 2.96
C HIS A 307 3.98 1.54 4.33
N PHE A 308 4.91 1.93 5.22
CA PHE A 308 5.08 1.33 6.55
C PHE A 308 4.58 2.25 7.67
N ASN A 309 4.17 1.66 8.80
CA ASN A 309 3.70 2.38 9.99
C ASN A 309 4.80 2.95 10.89
N VAL A 310 5.91 3.38 10.28
CA VAL A 310 7.09 3.89 10.98
C VAL A 310 7.24 5.41 10.87
N GLU A 311 6.47 6.06 10.01
CA GLU A 311 6.52 7.52 9.84
C GLU A 311 6.10 8.26 11.11
N ILE A 312 5.10 7.72 11.82
CA ILE A 312 4.64 8.21 13.12
C ILE A 312 5.32 7.35 14.20
N ASN A 313 5.96 7.97 15.19
CA ASN A 313 6.56 7.24 16.31
C ASN A 313 5.47 6.75 17.29
N ILE A 314 4.75 5.71 16.90
CA ILE A 314 3.65 5.11 17.68
C ILE A 314 4.12 4.62 19.06
N PRO A 315 5.30 3.98 19.22
CA PRO A 315 5.81 3.64 20.54
C PRO A 315 5.99 4.85 21.47
N ALA A 316 6.48 5.99 20.93
CA ALA A 316 6.59 7.22 21.71
C ALA A 316 5.21 7.80 22.08
N LEU A 317 4.24 7.76 21.17
CA LEU A 317 2.86 8.18 21.43
C LEU A 317 2.20 7.31 22.52
N ALA A 318 2.36 5.99 22.44
CA ALA A 318 1.84 5.05 23.43
C ALA A 318 2.49 5.26 24.81
N ALA A 319 3.81 5.51 24.85
CA ALA A 319 4.53 5.79 26.10
C ALA A 319 4.18 7.16 26.71
N LEU A 320 3.66 8.10 25.92
CA LEU A 320 3.14 9.39 26.41
C LEU A 320 1.72 9.27 26.95
N ALA A 321 0.91 8.34 26.46
CA ALA A 321 -0.50 8.24 26.79
C ALA A 321 -0.72 7.72 28.22
N VAL A 322 -1.67 8.33 28.93
CA VAL A 322 -2.15 7.85 30.23
C VAL A 322 -3.19 6.74 30.09
N SER A 323 -3.91 6.72 28.96
CA SER A 323 -4.88 5.67 28.64
C SER A 323 -5.16 5.66 27.13
N THR A 324 -5.51 4.49 26.61
CA THR A 324 -5.93 4.31 25.22
C THR A 324 -7.29 3.62 25.14
N ARG A 325 -8.10 3.98 24.16
CA ARG A 325 -9.32 3.23 23.81
C ARG A 325 -9.59 3.31 22.31
N GLU A 326 -10.31 2.33 21.78
CA GLU A 326 -10.86 2.45 20.44
C GLU A 326 -12.04 3.45 20.48
N ALA A 327 -11.91 4.56 19.76
CA ALA A 327 -12.94 5.59 19.69
C ALA A 327 -13.95 5.30 18.57
N ARG A 328 -13.48 4.72 17.47
CA ARG A 328 -14.25 4.25 16.31
C ARG A 328 -13.51 3.05 15.72
N PRO A 329 -14.18 2.18 14.93
CA PRO A 329 -13.50 1.10 14.23
C PRO A 329 -12.24 1.60 13.50
N GLY A 330 -11.07 1.10 13.91
CA GLY A 330 -9.78 1.48 13.34
C GLY A 330 -9.27 2.88 13.72
N VAL A 331 -9.84 3.53 14.75
CA VAL A 331 -9.37 4.81 15.29
C VAL A 331 -9.13 4.69 16.79
N VAL A 332 -7.86 4.76 17.19
CA VAL A 332 -7.44 4.67 18.59
C VAL A 332 -7.27 6.07 19.16
N GLU A 333 -7.94 6.34 20.27
CA GLU A 333 -7.75 7.54 21.09
C GLU A 333 -6.62 7.31 22.09
N TYR A 334 -5.66 8.24 22.11
CA TYR A 334 -4.58 8.34 23.08
C TYR A 334 -4.84 9.57 23.95
N VAL A 335 -5.14 9.34 25.23
CA VAL A 335 -5.29 10.42 26.21
C VAL A 335 -3.91 10.75 26.76
N LEU A 336 -3.48 11.99 26.65
CA LEU A 336 -2.19 12.50 27.15
C LEU A 336 -2.33 13.11 28.56
N PRO A 337 -1.21 13.36 29.27
CA PRO A 337 -1.22 14.13 30.50
C PRO A 337 -1.92 15.48 30.32
N GLY A 338 -2.78 15.84 31.28
CA GLY A 338 -3.62 17.04 31.19
C GLY A 338 -4.92 16.86 30.39
N GLY A 339 -5.20 15.65 29.89
CA GLY A 339 -6.51 15.30 29.32
C GLY A 339 -6.69 15.59 27.83
N ARG A 340 -5.67 16.12 27.15
CA ARG A 340 -5.66 16.28 25.68
C ARG A 340 -5.68 14.90 25.01
N ARG A 341 -6.36 14.81 23.88
CA ARG A 341 -6.56 13.56 23.13
C ARG A 341 -5.93 13.66 21.76
N LEU A 342 -5.25 12.61 21.33
CA LEU A 342 -4.81 12.43 19.94
C LEU A 342 -5.46 11.17 19.38
N TYR A 343 -5.76 11.17 18.09
CA TYR A 343 -6.40 10.04 17.41
C TYR A 343 -5.47 9.47 16.35
N LEU A 344 -5.16 8.18 16.43
CA LEU A 344 -4.40 7.48 15.40
C LEU A 344 -5.36 6.64 14.54
N VAL A 345 -5.35 6.88 13.24
CA VAL A 345 -6.14 6.12 12.28
C VAL A 345 -5.33 4.91 11.78
N ALA A 346 -6.00 3.77 11.65
CA ALA A 346 -5.51 2.56 11.01
C ALA A 346 -4.17 2.05 11.55
N GLU A 347 -3.94 2.16 12.86
CA GLU A 347 -2.67 1.74 13.51
C GLU A 347 -1.42 2.40 12.89
N GLY A 348 -1.59 3.57 12.25
CA GLY A 348 -0.54 4.25 11.50
C GLY A 348 -0.10 3.54 10.22
N ARG A 349 -0.81 2.51 9.75
CA ARG A 349 -0.62 1.92 8.42
C ARG A 349 -1.27 2.79 7.34
N LEU A 350 -1.08 2.42 6.06
CA LEU A 350 -1.67 3.02 4.87
C LEU A 350 -3.17 3.31 5.05
N VAL A 351 -3.52 4.55 5.36
CA VAL A 351 -4.88 4.95 5.75
C VAL A 351 -5.89 4.73 4.63
N ASN A 352 -5.48 4.92 3.37
CA ASN A 352 -6.35 4.76 2.21
C ASN A 352 -6.83 3.31 2.02
N LEU A 353 -5.99 2.32 2.31
CA LEU A 353 -6.31 0.89 2.18
C LEU A 353 -6.89 0.31 3.48
N ALA A 354 -6.36 0.74 4.62
CA ALA A 354 -6.77 0.21 5.92
C ALA A 354 -8.07 0.84 6.44
N ALA A 355 -8.43 2.05 5.99
CA ALA A 355 -9.68 2.72 6.39
C ALA A 355 -10.66 3.01 5.23
N ALA A 356 -10.28 2.70 3.98
CA ALA A 356 -11.17 2.75 2.83
C ALA A 356 -10.88 1.58 1.86
N GLU A 357 -10.94 1.83 0.56
CA GLU A 357 -10.83 0.80 -0.49
C GLU A 357 -9.53 0.90 -1.30
N GLY A 358 -8.62 1.80 -0.92
CA GLY A 358 -7.42 2.08 -1.69
C GLY A 358 -7.69 2.95 -2.91
N HIS A 359 -6.83 2.83 -3.91
CA HIS A 359 -6.92 3.62 -5.14
C HIS A 359 -8.11 3.19 -6.01
N PRO A 360 -8.80 4.13 -6.69
CA PRO A 360 -9.84 3.77 -7.65
C PRO A 360 -9.31 2.91 -8.80
N ALA A 361 -10.15 2.03 -9.35
CA ALA A 361 -9.78 1.10 -10.42
C ALA A 361 -9.12 1.77 -11.64
N ALA A 362 -9.61 2.92 -12.13
CA ALA A 362 -9.00 3.61 -13.27
C ALA A 362 -7.52 3.98 -13.11
N VAL A 363 -7.06 4.28 -11.89
CA VAL A 363 -5.62 4.58 -11.69
C VAL A 363 -4.81 3.30 -11.51
N MET A 364 -5.37 2.29 -10.85
CA MET A 364 -4.73 0.98 -10.72
C MET A 364 -4.62 0.26 -12.07
N ASP A 365 -5.56 0.50 -12.98
CA ASP A 365 -5.49 0.01 -14.36
C ASP A 365 -4.20 0.41 -15.07
N MET A 366 -3.74 1.66 -14.85
CA MET A 366 -2.47 2.10 -15.38
C MET A 366 -1.29 1.47 -14.64
N SER A 367 -1.33 1.42 -13.30
CA SER A 367 -0.26 0.82 -12.48
C SER A 367 -0.01 -0.62 -12.87
N PHE A 368 -1.06 -1.44 -12.87
CA PHE A 368 -1.01 -2.88 -13.14
C PHE A 368 -0.79 -3.25 -14.60
N ALA A 369 -0.94 -2.30 -15.53
CA ALA A 369 -0.60 -2.51 -16.93
C ALA A 369 0.91 -2.42 -17.21
N ASN A 370 1.69 -1.77 -16.33
CA ASN A 370 3.15 -1.72 -16.41
C ASN A 370 3.76 -3.02 -15.89
#